data_AF-A0A8J5MKY5-F1
#
_entry.id   AF-A0A8J5MKY5-F1
#
_cell.length_a   1.000
_cell.length_b   1.000
_cell.length_c   1.000
_cell.angle_alpha   90.00
_cell.angle_beta   90.00
_cell.angle_gamma   90.00
#
_symmetry.space_group_name_H-M   'P 1'
#
loop_
_entity.id
_entity.type
_entity.pdbx_description
1 polymer ?
#
loop_
_entity_poly.entity_id
_entity_poly.type
_entity_poly.pdbx_seq_one_letter_code
_entity_poly.pdbx_strand_id
1 'polypeptide(L)'
;MKEGRKEKGEGVTYPACHGIWRNWAPPLERSRLATLALCGSYAGAVVGMPVSAWLTEGIGWPAPFYFFGMVGVTWGFFWYWLAFEKPATHPTISAREQQYIEESLGKQRFKQPTFSTTPWRAFATSMPVWAIVVANIARSWTFYLLIISQPQYFKEVFEYDIAKSGTISALPHLVMAIIVPFGGQLADYFRKNKIMSTTTVRKLFNCGGFGMEAIFLMVTAFSRDTRVAITSLTIAVGFSGFAIS
;
A
#
# COMPACT_ATOMS: atom_id res chain seq x y z
N MET A 1 -8.30 -24.65 8.98
CA MET A 1 -7.42 -25.25 7.93
C MET A 1 -7.82 -24.93 6.49
N LYS A 2 -8.93 -24.23 6.20
CA LYS A 2 -9.31 -23.82 4.81
C LYS A 2 -8.95 -22.37 4.44
N GLU A 3 -8.64 -21.49 5.40
CA GLU A 3 -8.21 -20.09 5.17
C GLU A 3 -6.87 -19.99 4.43
N GLY A 4 -5.85 -20.75 4.87
CA GLY A 4 -4.47 -20.62 4.38
C GLY A 4 -4.21 -21.09 2.93
N ARG A 5 -5.24 -21.51 2.18
CA ARG A 5 -5.11 -21.82 0.76
C ARG A 5 -5.51 -20.64 -0.14
N LYS A 6 -6.33 -19.72 0.37
CA LYS A 6 -6.71 -18.48 -0.36
C LYS A 6 -5.55 -17.49 -0.42
N GLU A 7 -4.77 -17.40 0.64
CA GLU A 7 -3.61 -16.48 0.76
C GLU A 7 -2.49 -16.77 -0.24
N LYS A 8 -2.37 -18.02 -0.74
CA LYS A 8 -1.29 -18.41 -1.65
C LYS A 8 -1.39 -17.78 -3.05
N GLY A 9 -2.60 -17.45 -3.50
CA GLY A 9 -2.81 -16.80 -4.80
C GLY A 9 -2.57 -15.29 -4.74
N GLU A 10 -2.97 -14.65 -3.63
CA GLU A 10 -2.90 -13.19 -3.46
C GLU A 10 -1.48 -12.68 -3.22
N GLY A 11 -0.61 -13.50 -2.60
CA GLY A 11 0.78 -13.13 -2.30
C GLY A 11 1.65 -12.82 -3.53
N VAL A 12 1.26 -13.28 -4.72
CA VAL A 12 1.99 -13.02 -5.98
C VAL A 12 1.62 -11.66 -6.59
N THR A 13 0.52 -11.04 -6.14
CA THR A 13 -0.01 -9.80 -6.73
C THR A 13 0.98 -8.64 -6.61
N TYR A 14 1.49 -8.39 -5.40
CA TYR A 14 2.45 -7.30 -5.15
C TYR A 14 3.75 -7.45 -5.97
N PRO A 15 4.46 -8.60 -5.97
CA PRO A 15 5.67 -8.76 -6.79
C PRO A 15 5.37 -8.75 -8.30
N ALA A 16 4.22 -9.25 -8.74
CA ALA A 16 3.82 -9.18 -10.16
C ALA A 16 3.60 -7.74 -10.63
N CYS A 17 2.94 -6.89 -9.81
CA CYS A 17 2.78 -5.46 -10.11
C CYS A 17 4.14 -4.75 -10.29
N HIS A 18 5.10 -5.02 -9.40
CA HIS A 18 6.46 -4.49 -9.55
C HIS A 18 7.16 -5.00 -10.82
N GLY A 19 6.87 -6.24 -11.24
CA GLY A 19 7.33 -6.80 -12.52
C GLY A 19 6.77 -6.06 -13.73
N ILE A 20 5.48 -5.71 -13.71
CA ILE A 20 4.81 -4.97 -14.81
C ILE A 20 5.39 -3.54 -14.91
N TRP A 21 5.50 -2.83 -13.79
CA TRP A 21 6.08 -1.47 -13.77
C TRP A 21 7.56 -1.46 -14.16
N ARG A 22 8.23 -2.61 -14.18
CA ARG A 22 9.58 -2.67 -14.70
C ARG A 22 9.67 -2.30 -16.17
N ASN A 23 8.70 -2.71 -16.96
CA ASN A 23 8.68 -2.53 -18.41
C ASN A 23 7.85 -1.30 -18.84
N TRP A 24 6.91 -0.87 -18.00
CA TRP A 24 5.95 0.19 -18.34
C TRP A 24 6.20 1.53 -17.65
N ALA A 25 6.89 1.56 -16.50
CA ALA A 25 7.06 2.79 -15.73
C ALA A 25 8.47 3.39 -15.89
N PRO A 26 8.57 4.63 -16.43
CA PRO A 26 9.81 5.40 -16.39
C PRO A 26 10.36 5.54 -14.96
N PRO A 27 11.69 5.60 -14.75
CA PRO A 27 12.29 5.64 -13.40
C PRO A 27 11.80 6.79 -12.50
N LEU A 28 11.40 7.91 -13.12
CA LEU A 28 10.87 9.08 -12.40
C LEU A 28 9.39 8.93 -12.02
N GLU A 29 8.63 8.11 -12.75
CA GLU A 29 7.17 7.95 -12.54
C GLU A 29 6.82 6.63 -11.84
N ARG A 30 7.77 5.70 -11.73
CA ARG A 30 7.58 4.40 -11.08
C ARG A 30 7.08 4.51 -9.64
N SER A 31 7.59 5.47 -8.88
CA SER A 31 7.12 5.72 -7.50
C SER A 31 5.65 6.13 -7.50
N ARG A 32 5.25 7.09 -8.35
CA ARG A 32 3.86 7.54 -8.48
C ARG A 32 2.89 6.43 -8.86
N LEU A 33 3.26 5.63 -9.87
CA LEU A 33 2.43 4.51 -10.34
C LEU A 33 2.31 3.42 -9.26
N ALA A 34 3.39 3.16 -8.53
CA ALA A 34 3.38 2.21 -7.43
C ALA A 34 2.48 2.66 -6.29
N THR A 35 2.61 3.92 -5.86
CA THR A 35 1.77 4.50 -4.81
C THR A 35 0.31 4.52 -5.24
N LEU A 36 0.00 4.88 -6.50
CA LEU A 36 -1.37 4.86 -7.01
C LEU A 36 -2.01 3.47 -6.92
N ALA A 37 -1.28 2.42 -7.28
CA ALA A 37 -1.78 1.05 -7.16
C ALA A 37 -1.98 0.62 -5.70
N LEU A 38 -1.06 1.01 -4.81
CA LEU A 38 -1.23 0.78 -3.37
C LEU A 38 -2.44 1.53 -2.80
N CYS A 39 -2.70 2.74 -3.26
CA CYS A 39 -3.90 3.51 -2.90
C CYS A 39 -5.18 2.77 -3.33
N GLY A 40 -5.15 2.08 -4.48
CA GLY A 40 -6.25 1.22 -4.93
C GLY A 40 -6.60 0.12 -3.92
N SER A 41 -5.59 -0.47 -3.25
CA SER A 41 -5.83 -1.49 -2.21
C SER A 41 -6.57 -0.92 -1.00
N TYR A 42 -6.21 0.29 -0.55
CA TYR A 42 -6.89 0.95 0.57
C TYR A 42 -8.29 1.45 0.19
N ALA A 43 -8.44 2.04 -1.00
CA ALA A 43 -9.74 2.46 -1.53
C ALA A 43 -10.71 1.28 -1.67
N GLY A 44 -10.20 0.14 -2.15
CA GLY A 44 -10.97 -1.11 -2.24
C GLY A 44 -11.50 -1.58 -0.88
N ALA A 45 -10.72 -1.46 0.19
CA ALA A 45 -11.17 -1.78 1.54
C ALA A 45 -12.25 -0.81 2.05
N VAL A 46 -12.05 0.51 1.83
CA VAL A 46 -12.98 1.56 2.26
C VAL A 46 -14.35 1.44 1.59
N VAL A 47 -14.37 1.09 0.29
CA VAL A 47 -15.63 0.89 -0.46
C VAL A 47 -16.18 -0.53 -0.25
N GLY A 48 -15.30 -1.52 -0.15
CA GLY A 48 -15.68 -2.93 -0.06
C GLY A 48 -16.43 -3.27 1.23
N MET A 49 -16.02 -2.69 2.36
CA MET A 49 -16.66 -2.94 3.66
C MET A 49 -18.14 -2.48 3.70
N PRO A 50 -18.50 -1.23 3.38
CA PRO A 50 -19.89 -0.79 3.32
C PRO A 50 -20.73 -1.54 2.28
N VAL A 51 -20.19 -1.80 1.10
CA VAL A 51 -20.90 -2.53 0.04
C VAL A 51 -21.20 -3.96 0.49
N SER A 52 -20.24 -4.62 1.14
CA SER A 52 -20.45 -5.96 1.70
C SER A 52 -21.53 -5.96 2.80
N ALA A 53 -21.51 -4.97 3.68
CA ALA A 53 -22.53 -4.82 4.74
C ALA A 53 -23.92 -4.62 4.15
N TRP A 54 -24.07 -3.71 3.19
CA TRP A 54 -25.35 -3.42 2.52
C TRP A 54 -25.91 -4.64 1.77
N LEU A 55 -25.06 -5.37 1.04
CA LEU A 55 -25.46 -6.60 0.35
C LEU A 55 -25.87 -7.71 1.32
N THR A 56 -25.18 -7.81 2.45
CA THR A 56 -25.47 -8.81 3.49
C THR A 56 -26.82 -8.53 4.15
N GLU A 57 -27.15 -7.27 4.42
CA GLU A 57 -28.41 -6.87 5.05
C GLU A 57 -29.61 -7.03 4.10
N GLY A 58 -29.46 -6.69 2.81
CA GLY A 58 -30.56 -6.75 1.85
C GLY A 58 -30.87 -8.14 1.30
N ILE A 59 -29.85 -8.92 0.94
CA ILE A 59 -30.00 -10.18 0.20
C ILE A 59 -29.60 -11.39 1.08
N GLY A 60 -28.69 -11.17 2.02
CA GLY A 60 -28.16 -12.19 2.92
C GLY A 60 -26.65 -12.39 2.78
N TRP A 61 -26.09 -13.18 3.68
CA TRP A 61 -24.64 -13.41 3.79
C TRP A 61 -23.91 -13.92 2.53
N PRO A 62 -24.52 -14.68 1.57
CA PRO A 62 -23.77 -15.12 0.40
C PRO A 62 -23.65 -14.02 -0.68
N ALA A 63 -24.41 -12.93 -0.60
CA ALA A 63 -24.50 -11.91 -1.66
C ALA A 63 -23.18 -11.18 -1.96
N PRO A 64 -22.36 -10.76 -0.98
CA PRO A 64 -21.07 -10.13 -1.26
C PRO A 64 -20.13 -11.04 -2.06
N PHE A 65 -20.14 -12.35 -1.81
CA PHE A 65 -19.29 -13.30 -2.50
C PHE A 65 -19.63 -13.39 -4.00
N TYR A 66 -20.93 -13.42 -4.33
CA TYR A 66 -21.36 -13.43 -5.73
C TYR A 66 -21.07 -12.08 -6.41
N PHE A 67 -21.30 -10.96 -5.72
CA PHE A 67 -21.03 -9.63 -6.27
C PHE A 67 -19.55 -9.42 -6.58
N PHE A 68 -18.66 -9.59 -5.59
CA PHE A 68 -17.22 -9.44 -5.80
C PHE A 68 -16.66 -10.50 -6.75
N GLY A 69 -17.23 -11.71 -6.77
CA GLY A 69 -16.89 -12.76 -7.73
C GLY A 69 -17.19 -12.33 -9.18
N MET A 70 -18.39 -11.82 -9.45
CA MET A 70 -18.77 -11.33 -10.78
C MET A 70 -17.95 -10.12 -11.23
N VAL A 71 -17.72 -9.16 -10.32
CA VAL A 71 -16.87 -7.99 -10.59
C VAL A 71 -15.44 -8.43 -10.91
N GLY A 72 -14.89 -9.38 -10.15
CA GLY A 72 -13.56 -9.94 -10.38
C GLY A 72 -13.43 -10.66 -11.73
N VAL A 73 -14.42 -11.48 -12.10
CA VAL A 73 -14.43 -12.15 -13.42
C VAL A 73 -14.51 -11.12 -14.55
N THR A 74 -15.41 -10.15 -14.44
CA THR A 74 -15.58 -9.08 -15.44
C THR A 74 -14.28 -8.27 -15.58
N TRP A 75 -13.65 -7.89 -14.47
CA TRP A 75 -12.35 -7.23 -14.47
C TRP A 75 -11.26 -8.10 -15.09
N GLY A 76 -11.25 -9.40 -14.81
CA GLY A 76 -10.31 -10.36 -15.40
C GLY A 76 -10.41 -10.42 -16.93
N PHE A 77 -11.62 -10.38 -17.49
CA PHE A 77 -11.83 -10.27 -18.94
C PHE A 77 -11.26 -8.98 -19.51
N PHE A 78 -11.54 -7.83 -18.88
CA PHE A 78 -10.96 -6.55 -19.30
C PHE A 78 -9.44 -6.56 -19.21
N TRP A 79 -8.89 -7.10 -18.13
CA TRP A 79 -7.44 -7.20 -17.95
C TRP A 79 -6.79 -8.08 -19.02
N TYR A 80 -7.37 -9.22 -19.36
CA TYR A 80 -6.86 -10.08 -20.43
C TYR A 80 -6.89 -9.39 -21.80
N TRP A 81 -7.86 -8.53 -22.05
CA TRP A 81 -8.00 -7.81 -23.31
C TRP A 81 -7.08 -6.57 -23.41
N LEU A 82 -6.84 -5.88 -22.30
CA LEU A 82 -6.12 -4.59 -22.26
C LEU A 82 -4.67 -4.70 -21.78
N ALA A 83 -4.31 -5.72 -21.00
CA ALA A 83 -2.98 -5.80 -20.40
C ALA A 83 -2.00 -6.54 -21.32
N PHE A 84 -0.99 -5.82 -21.80
CA PHE A 84 0.11 -6.37 -22.59
C PHE A 84 1.43 -6.31 -21.82
N GLU A 85 2.26 -7.35 -21.95
CA GLU A 85 3.52 -7.46 -21.19
C GLU A 85 4.55 -6.38 -21.53
N LYS A 86 4.53 -5.88 -22.78
CA LYS A 86 5.47 -4.89 -23.29
C LYS A 86 4.73 -3.75 -23.99
N PRO A 87 5.23 -2.50 -23.89
CA PRO A 87 4.72 -1.37 -24.67
C PRO A 87 4.74 -1.66 -26.17
N ALA A 88 5.79 -2.32 -26.67
CA ALA A 88 5.98 -2.66 -28.08
C ALA A 88 4.96 -3.68 -28.65
N THR A 89 4.26 -4.43 -27.78
CA THR A 89 3.22 -5.38 -28.18
C THR A 89 1.81 -4.80 -28.04
N HIS A 90 1.68 -3.57 -27.54
CA HIS A 90 0.40 -2.95 -27.25
C HIS A 90 -0.19 -2.32 -28.53
N PRO A 91 -1.36 -2.76 -29.02
CA PRO A 91 -1.89 -2.35 -30.33
C PRO A 91 -2.35 -0.89 -30.39
N THR A 92 -2.67 -0.28 -29.25
CA THR A 92 -3.26 1.07 -29.15
C THR A 92 -2.34 2.10 -28.49
N ILE A 93 -1.05 1.80 -28.33
CA ILE A 93 -0.11 2.77 -27.74
C ILE A 93 0.26 3.86 -28.76
N SER A 94 0.35 5.11 -28.30
CA SER A 94 0.83 6.21 -29.14
C SER A 94 2.32 6.06 -29.40
N ALA A 95 2.76 6.27 -30.65
CA ALA A 95 4.18 6.23 -31.01
C ALA A 95 5.04 7.18 -30.16
N ARG A 96 4.49 8.33 -29.76
CA ARG A 96 5.16 9.30 -28.87
C ARG A 96 5.39 8.72 -27.47
N GLU A 97 4.40 8.02 -26.93
CA GLU A 97 4.47 7.44 -25.59
C GLU A 97 5.38 6.21 -25.57
N GLN A 98 5.32 5.38 -26.61
CA GLN A 98 6.25 4.27 -26.79
C GLN A 98 7.70 4.77 -26.83
N GLN A 99 7.98 5.79 -27.66
CA GLN A 99 9.33 6.35 -27.76
C GLN A 99 9.79 6.96 -26.43
N TYR A 100 8.92 7.68 -25.73
CA TYR A 100 9.23 8.25 -24.40
C TYR A 100 9.58 7.17 -23.37
N ILE A 101 8.81 6.08 -23.33
CA ILE A 101 9.05 4.96 -22.41
C ILE A 101 10.37 4.27 -22.76
N GLU A 102 10.60 3.93 -24.02
CA GLU A 102 11.82 3.25 -24.49
C GLU A 102 13.08 4.10 -24.29
N GLU A 103 13.01 5.41 -24.55
CA GLU A 103 14.12 6.35 -24.30
C GLU A 103 14.38 6.54 -22.80
N SER A 104 13.34 6.65 -21.98
CA SER A 104 13.45 6.85 -20.53
C SER A 104 13.94 5.61 -19.78
N LEU A 105 13.63 4.41 -20.29
CA LEU A 105 14.20 3.15 -19.79
C LEU A 105 15.68 3.01 -20.20
N GLY A 106 16.08 3.69 -21.28
CA GLY A 106 17.39 3.57 -21.89
C GLY A 106 17.64 2.16 -22.43
N LYS A 107 18.71 1.97 -23.19
CA LYS A 107 19.20 0.65 -23.63
C LYS A 107 19.64 -0.27 -22.48
N GLN A 108 19.15 -0.07 -21.25
CA GLN A 108 19.24 -1.02 -20.15
C GLN A 108 18.29 -2.18 -20.43
N ARG A 109 18.58 -2.96 -21.48
CA ARG A 109 18.16 -4.37 -21.57
C ARG A 109 18.84 -5.09 -20.42
N PHE A 110 18.32 -4.92 -19.20
CA PHE A 110 18.65 -5.82 -18.13
C PHE A 110 18.26 -7.22 -18.63
N LYS A 111 19.25 -8.04 -19.01
CA LYS A 111 19.03 -9.47 -19.27
C LYS A 111 18.16 -9.98 -18.14
N GLN A 112 17.06 -10.65 -18.48
CA GLN A 112 16.20 -11.35 -17.53
C GLN A 112 17.14 -12.10 -16.57
N PRO A 113 17.27 -11.67 -15.30
CA PRO A 113 18.21 -12.29 -14.41
C PRO A 113 17.66 -13.68 -14.10
N THR A 114 18.29 -14.71 -14.66
CA THR A 114 18.04 -16.10 -14.29
C THR A 114 18.45 -16.28 -12.82
N PHE A 115 17.86 -17.25 -12.13
CA PHE A 115 18.16 -17.55 -10.71
C PHE A 115 19.68 -17.70 -10.45
N SER A 116 20.42 -18.19 -11.46
CA SER A 116 21.88 -18.36 -11.46
C SER A 116 22.71 -17.10 -11.73
N THR A 117 22.16 -16.07 -12.38
CA THR A 117 22.89 -14.82 -12.70
C THR A 117 22.63 -13.69 -11.71
N THR A 118 21.72 -13.91 -10.76
CA THR A 118 21.39 -12.91 -9.74
C THR A 118 22.45 -12.96 -8.63
N PRO A 119 23.17 -11.85 -8.34
CA PRO A 119 24.21 -11.84 -7.32
C PRO A 119 23.61 -11.80 -5.91
N TRP A 120 23.04 -12.91 -5.46
CA TRP A 120 22.39 -13.07 -4.15
C TRP A 120 23.26 -12.62 -2.99
N ARG A 121 24.57 -12.92 -3.05
CA ARG A 121 25.53 -12.53 -2.02
C ARG A 121 25.70 -11.01 -1.92
N ALA A 122 25.71 -10.31 -3.06
CA ALA A 122 25.84 -8.85 -3.08
C ALA A 122 24.58 -8.14 -2.56
N PHE A 123 23.40 -8.70 -2.82
CA PHE A 123 22.16 -8.20 -2.20
C PHE A 123 22.16 -8.45 -0.69
N ALA A 124 22.54 -9.66 -0.26
CA ALA A 124 22.57 -10.04 1.15
C ALA A 124 23.64 -9.29 1.97
N THR A 125 24.73 -8.82 1.37
CA THR A 125 25.74 -8.02 2.07
C THR A 125 25.49 -6.51 2.00
N SER A 126 24.47 -6.06 1.28
CA SER A 126 24.19 -4.63 1.14
C SER A 126 23.42 -4.07 2.34
N MET A 127 23.99 -3.05 2.99
CA MET A 127 23.37 -2.37 4.14
C MET A 127 22.00 -1.73 3.83
N PRO A 128 21.77 -1.12 2.65
CA PRO A 128 20.46 -0.56 2.31
C PRO A 128 19.34 -1.61 2.23
N VAL A 129 19.64 -2.85 1.80
CA VAL A 129 18.63 -3.92 1.73
C VAL A 129 18.17 -4.30 3.13
N TRP A 130 19.11 -4.50 4.06
CA TRP A 130 18.75 -4.80 5.46
C TRP A 130 18.00 -3.66 6.13
N ALA A 131 18.35 -2.40 5.85
CA ALA A 131 17.60 -1.26 6.37
C ALA A 131 16.13 -1.28 5.91
N ILE A 132 15.88 -1.60 4.63
CA ILE A 132 14.53 -1.73 4.08
C ILE A 132 13.79 -2.94 4.69
N VAL A 133 14.48 -4.08 4.85
CA VAL A 133 13.88 -5.29 5.45
C VAL A 133 13.43 -5.02 6.89
N VAL A 134 14.31 -4.44 7.72
CA VAL A 134 13.98 -4.10 9.11
C VAL A 134 12.86 -3.07 9.17
N ALA A 135 12.92 -2.02 8.34
CA ALA A 135 11.84 -1.04 8.25
C ALA A 135 10.50 -1.69 7.88
N ASN A 136 10.49 -2.62 6.92
CA ASN A 136 9.28 -3.31 6.51
C ASN A 136 8.74 -4.28 7.58
N ILE A 137 9.62 -4.93 8.34
CA ILE A 137 9.22 -5.76 9.49
C ILE A 137 8.60 -4.90 10.58
N ALA A 138 9.27 -3.81 10.98
CA ALA A 138 8.76 -2.89 11.98
C ALA A 138 7.40 -2.32 11.56
N ARG A 139 7.26 -1.91 10.30
CA ARG A 139 6.00 -1.44 9.73
C ARG A 139 4.90 -2.49 9.81
N SER A 140 5.20 -3.72 9.39
CA SER A 140 4.21 -4.80 9.38
C SER A 140 3.77 -5.13 10.81
N TRP A 141 4.71 -5.15 11.75
CA TRP A 141 4.45 -5.35 13.16
C TRP A 141 3.51 -4.28 13.72
N THR A 142 3.84 -3.00 13.54
CA THR A 142 3.00 -1.90 14.03
C THR A 142 1.62 -1.91 13.39
N PHE A 143 1.53 -2.16 12.09
CA PHE A 143 0.25 -2.25 11.39
C PHE A 143 -0.66 -3.35 11.94
N TYR A 144 -0.12 -4.56 12.15
CA TYR A 144 -0.89 -5.66 12.74
C TYR A 144 -1.24 -5.42 14.20
N LEU A 145 -0.30 -4.86 14.98
CA LEU A 145 -0.53 -4.49 16.37
C LEU A 145 -1.70 -3.51 16.48
N LEU A 146 -1.73 -2.49 15.62
CA LEU A 146 -2.82 -1.51 15.62
C LEU A 146 -4.15 -2.15 15.23
N ILE A 147 -4.20 -2.98 14.18
CA ILE A 147 -5.46 -3.63 13.78
C ILE A 147 -6.03 -4.53 14.88
N ILE A 148 -5.18 -5.30 15.56
CA ILE A 148 -5.63 -6.28 16.56
C ILE A 148 -5.88 -5.61 17.91
N SER A 149 -4.95 -4.77 18.37
CA SER A 149 -5.00 -4.17 19.70
C SER A 149 -5.93 -2.97 19.77
N GLN A 150 -6.21 -2.26 18.68
CA GLN A 150 -7.13 -1.12 18.67
C GLN A 150 -8.55 -1.47 19.17
N PRO A 151 -9.26 -2.48 18.61
CA PRO A 151 -10.59 -2.84 19.11
C PRO A 151 -10.55 -3.37 20.55
N GLN A 152 -9.50 -4.10 20.93
CA GLN A 152 -9.33 -4.62 22.28
C GLN A 152 -9.09 -3.49 23.30
N TYR A 153 -8.25 -2.51 22.97
CA TYR A 153 -7.97 -1.35 23.80
C TYR A 153 -9.21 -0.48 24.04
N PHE A 154 -10.01 -0.23 22.99
CA PHE A 154 -11.27 0.52 23.15
C PHE A 154 -12.32 -0.23 23.97
N LYS A 155 -12.33 -1.56 23.90
CA LYS A 155 -13.25 -2.38 24.69
C LYS A 155 -12.84 -2.46 26.17
N GLU A 156 -11.56 -2.74 26.44
CA GLU A 156 -11.08 -3.02 27.80
C GLU A 156 -10.83 -1.76 28.63
N VAL A 157 -10.36 -0.67 28.02
CA VAL A 157 -9.99 0.56 28.76
C VAL A 157 -11.15 1.56 28.83
N PHE A 158 -11.98 1.61 27.79
CA PHE A 158 -13.03 2.63 27.66
C PHE A 158 -14.46 2.06 27.70
N GLU A 159 -14.61 0.74 27.89
CA GLU A 159 -15.90 0.02 27.95
C GLU A 159 -16.87 0.41 26.81
N TYR A 160 -16.32 0.80 25.65
CA TYR A 160 -17.09 1.39 24.57
C TYR A 160 -17.75 0.30 23.73
N ASP A 161 -19.05 0.45 23.47
CA ASP A 161 -19.83 -0.56 22.74
C ASP A 161 -19.31 -0.73 21.30
N ILE A 162 -18.84 -1.95 21.01
CA ILE A 162 -18.16 -2.32 19.76
C ILE A 162 -19.07 -2.08 18.54
N ALA A 163 -20.39 -2.12 18.72
CA ALA A 163 -21.37 -1.84 17.66
C ALA A 163 -21.32 -0.37 17.18
N LYS A 164 -21.03 0.59 18.06
CA LYS A 164 -20.76 2.00 17.69
C LYS A 164 -19.29 2.24 17.29
N SER A 165 -18.41 1.29 17.56
CA SER A 165 -16.96 1.38 17.30
C SER A 165 -16.58 1.13 15.83
N GLY A 166 -17.44 0.53 15.01
CA GLY A 166 -17.13 0.28 13.60
C GLY A 166 -16.79 1.55 12.80
N THR A 167 -17.50 2.66 13.07
CA THR A 167 -17.22 3.96 12.44
C THR A 167 -15.94 4.62 12.96
N ILE A 168 -15.69 4.52 14.27
CA ILE A 168 -14.48 5.05 14.92
C ILE A 168 -13.24 4.25 14.49
N SER A 169 -13.36 2.93 14.37
CA SER A 169 -12.27 2.03 13.98
C SER A 169 -11.92 2.13 12.49
N ALA A 170 -12.88 2.53 11.64
CA ALA A 170 -12.63 2.81 10.23
C ALA A 170 -11.89 4.15 10.00
N LEU A 171 -11.94 5.07 10.97
CA LEU A 171 -11.44 6.43 10.83
C LEU A 171 -9.90 6.50 10.65
N PRO A 172 -9.06 5.78 11.44
CA PRO A 172 -7.62 5.70 11.19
C PRO A 172 -7.28 5.16 9.80
N HIS A 173 -7.98 4.11 9.35
CA HIS A 173 -7.76 3.52 8.04
C HIS A 173 -8.17 4.46 6.89
N LEU A 174 -9.25 5.22 7.07
CA LEU A 174 -9.69 6.23 6.11
C LEU A 174 -8.65 7.36 6.00
N VAL A 175 -8.15 7.86 7.14
CA VAL A 175 -7.11 8.90 7.17
C VAL A 175 -5.82 8.38 6.50
N MET A 176 -5.43 7.14 6.75
CA MET A 176 -4.30 6.50 6.06
C MET A 176 -4.52 6.43 4.55
N ALA A 177 -5.71 6.04 4.10
CA ALA A 177 -6.04 5.94 2.68
C ALA A 177 -5.95 7.28 1.94
N ILE A 178 -6.18 8.40 2.65
CA ILE A 178 -6.00 9.75 2.11
C ILE A 178 -4.52 10.15 2.16
N ILE A 179 -3.85 9.97 3.29
CA ILE A 179 -2.49 10.48 3.49
C ILE A 179 -1.45 9.78 2.62
N VAL A 180 -1.57 8.47 2.39
CA VAL A 180 -0.63 7.70 1.53
C VAL A 180 -0.49 8.32 0.12
N PRO A 181 -1.57 8.59 -0.65
CA PRO A 181 -1.44 9.23 -1.94
C PRO A 181 -0.87 10.66 -1.86
N PHE A 182 -1.27 11.45 -0.86
CA PHE A 182 -0.74 12.80 -0.67
C PHE A 182 0.75 12.79 -0.36
N GLY A 183 1.20 11.89 0.53
CA GLY A 183 2.60 11.70 0.87
C GLY A 183 3.43 11.30 -0.35
N GLY A 184 2.93 10.38 -1.19
CA GLY A 184 3.62 9.95 -2.40
C GLY A 184 3.79 11.09 -3.41
N GLN A 185 2.74 11.88 -3.62
CA GLN A 185 2.80 13.06 -4.50
C GLN A 185 3.78 14.11 -3.97
N LEU A 186 3.80 14.33 -2.65
CA LEU A 186 4.72 15.27 -2.01
C LEU A 186 6.19 14.80 -2.12
N ALA A 187 6.45 13.50 -1.90
CA ALA A 187 7.77 12.91 -2.07
C ALA A 187 8.27 13.04 -3.53
N ASP A 188 7.39 12.80 -4.49
CA ASP A 188 7.70 12.96 -5.92
C ASP A 188 7.90 14.44 -6.30
N TYR A 189 7.14 15.38 -5.72
CA TYR A 189 7.33 16.82 -5.92
C TYR A 189 8.73 17.27 -5.47
N PHE A 190 9.17 16.86 -4.27
CA PHE A 190 10.51 17.18 -3.77
C PHE A 190 11.63 16.59 -4.65
N ARG A 191 11.42 15.40 -5.21
CA ARG A 191 12.38 14.76 -6.12
C ARG A 191 12.40 15.44 -7.50
N LYS A 192 11.24 15.77 -8.07
CA LYS A 192 11.12 16.38 -9.41
C LYS A 192 11.75 17.78 -9.44
N ASN A 193 11.55 18.56 -8.37
CA ASN A 193 12.10 19.91 -8.28
C ASN A 193 13.57 19.96 -7.83
N LYS A 194 14.24 18.80 -7.67
CA LYS A 194 15.64 18.67 -7.22
C LYS A 194 15.95 19.41 -5.91
N ILE A 195 14.94 19.65 -5.07
CA ILE A 195 15.11 20.37 -3.79
C ILE A 195 15.93 19.50 -2.81
N MET A 196 15.74 18.18 -2.86
CA MET A 196 16.45 17.22 -2.02
C MET A 196 16.91 15.99 -2.81
N SER A 197 17.99 15.37 -2.35
CA SER A 197 18.47 14.11 -2.91
C SER A 197 17.46 12.97 -2.67
N THR A 198 17.44 11.98 -3.57
CA THR A 198 16.50 10.85 -3.47
C THR A 198 16.68 10.03 -2.18
N THR A 199 17.89 9.98 -1.63
CA THR A 199 18.17 9.31 -0.36
C THR A 199 17.72 10.14 0.83
N THR A 200 17.88 11.47 0.80
CA THR A 200 17.39 12.37 1.84
C THR A 200 15.88 12.36 1.93
N VAL A 201 15.17 12.40 0.79
CA VAL A 201 13.69 12.30 0.76
C VAL A 201 13.25 10.97 1.38
N ARG A 202 13.84 9.84 0.96
CA ARG A 202 13.49 8.53 1.53
C ARG A 202 13.73 8.44 3.03
N LYS A 203 14.86 8.97 3.52
CA LYS A 203 15.16 9.01 4.96
C LYS A 203 14.16 9.90 5.71
N LEU A 204 13.82 11.07 5.17
CA LEU A 204 12.89 12.01 5.79
C LEU A 204 11.48 11.41 5.92
N PHE A 205 10.96 10.81 4.85
CA PHE A 205 9.62 10.23 4.85
C PHE A 205 9.53 8.97 5.72
N ASN A 206 10.50 8.04 5.62
CA ASN A 206 10.50 6.84 6.47
C ASN A 206 10.79 7.18 7.95
N CYS A 207 11.89 7.85 8.25
CA CYS A 207 12.25 8.15 9.65
C CYS A 207 11.31 9.17 10.28
N GLY A 208 10.83 10.15 9.52
CA GLY A 208 9.87 11.14 9.98
C GLY A 208 8.49 10.53 10.25
N GLY A 209 8.00 9.67 9.35
CA GLY A 209 6.73 8.98 9.52
C GLY A 209 6.74 8.04 10.74
N PHE A 210 7.74 7.16 10.85
CA PHE A 210 7.86 6.27 12.01
C PHE A 210 8.16 7.01 13.31
N GLY A 211 8.96 8.08 13.25
CA GLY A 211 9.27 8.89 14.42
C GLY A 211 8.04 9.59 14.98
N MET A 212 7.21 10.18 14.11
CA MET A 212 5.96 10.80 14.55
C MET A 212 4.94 9.76 15.00
N GLU A 213 4.81 8.63 14.31
CA GLU A 213 3.95 7.52 14.75
C GLU A 213 4.30 7.07 16.18
N ALA A 214 5.59 6.88 16.49
CA ALA A 214 6.02 6.49 17.83
C ALA A 214 5.66 7.53 18.91
N ILE A 215 5.80 8.83 18.62
CA ILE A 215 5.45 9.91 19.55
C ILE A 215 3.95 9.89 19.84
N PHE A 216 3.11 9.81 18.81
CA PHE A 216 1.66 9.82 19.00
C PHE A 216 1.12 8.54 19.66
N LEU A 217 1.77 7.38 19.43
CA LEU A 217 1.44 6.16 20.17
C LEU A 217 1.81 6.25 21.65
N MET A 218 2.94 6.89 21.99
CA MET A 218 3.25 7.17 23.40
C MET A 218 2.18 8.08 24.03
N VAL A 219 1.75 9.14 23.33
CA VAL A 219 0.67 10.01 23.81
C VAL A 219 -0.63 9.23 24.02
N THR A 220 -0.95 8.29 23.12
CA THR A 220 -2.11 7.40 23.27
C THR A 220 -1.98 6.52 24.52
N ALA A 221 -0.81 5.94 24.77
CA ALA A 221 -0.56 5.05 25.90
C ALA A 221 -0.69 5.75 27.27
N PHE A 222 -0.32 7.03 27.36
CA PHE A 222 -0.42 7.80 28.61
C PHE A 222 -1.72 8.61 28.75
N SER A 223 -2.56 8.66 27.73
CA SER A 223 -3.83 9.38 27.78
C SER A 223 -4.89 8.60 28.56
N ARG A 224 -5.61 9.28 29.46
CA ARG A 224 -6.77 8.73 30.19
C ARG A 224 -8.11 9.14 29.57
N ASP A 225 -8.10 10.00 28.55
CA ASP A 225 -9.30 10.47 27.85
C ASP A 225 -9.47 9.72 26.51
N THR A 226 -10.66 9.16 26.29
CA THR A 226 -11.04 8.41 25.08
C THR A 226 -10.90 9.27 23.82
N ARG A 227 -11.28 10.55 23.87
CA ARG A 227 -11.25 11.43 22.68
C ARG A 227 -9.82 11.75 22.27
N VAL A 228 -8.96 11.99 23.25
CA VAL A 228 -7.53 12.22 23.03
C VAL A 228 -6.85 10.95 22.52
N ALA A 229 -7.22 9.77 23.03
CA ALA A 229 -6.69 8.50 22.55
C ALA A 229 -7.09 8.20 21.09
N ILE A 230 -8.36 8.39 20.73
CA ILE A 230 -8.82 8.17 19.33
C ILE A 230 -8.15 9.15 18.36
N THR A 231 -8.08 10.43 18.71
CA THR A 231 -7.51 11.46 17.84
C THR A 231 -6.00 11.28 17.66
N SER A 232 -5.26 11.02 18.75
CA SER A 232 -3.82 10.74 18.67
C SER A 232 -3.51 9.46 17.90
N LEU A 233 -4.29 8.40 18.08
CA LEU A 233 -4.17 7.15 17.32
C LEU A 233 -4.42 7.37 15.82
N THR A 234 -5.46 8.13 15.48
CA THR A 234 -5.78 8.48 14.08
C THR A 234 -4.63 9.26 13.43
N ILE A 235 -4.06 10.23 14.17
CA ILE A 235 -2.94 11.03 13.69
C ILE A 235 -1.68 10.15 13.54
N ALA A 236 -1.42 9.24 14.48
CA ALA A 236 -0.32 8.28 14.41
C ALA A 236 -0.38 7.42 13.14
N VAL A 237 -1.55 6.82 12.89
CA VAL A 237 -1.82 5.99 11.70
C VAL A 237 -1.73 6.82 10.42
N GLY A 238 -2.19 8.06 10.44
CA GLY A 238 -2.02 9.01 9.35
C GLY A 238 -0.56 9.24 9.00
N PHE A 239 0.29 9.51 10.00
CA PHE A 239 1.73 9.70 9.80
C PHE A 239 2.47 8.43 9.37
N SER A 240 1.99 7.25 9.79
CA SER A 240 2.47 5.97 9.24
C SER A 240 2.27 5.89 7.72
N GLY A 241 1.18 6.49 7.21
CA GLY A 241 0.93 6.61 5.76
C GLY A 241 2.01 7.40 5.00
N PHE A 242 2.64 8.39 5.63
CA PHE A 242 3.79 9.10 5.05
C PHE A 242 5.06 8.24 5.01
N ALA A 243 5.23 7.28 5.91
CA ALA A 243 6.37 6.36 5.87
C ALA A 243 6.28 5.35 4.69
N ILE A 244 5.06 5.11 4.20
CA ILE A 244 4.78 4.22 3.06
C ILE A 244 5.05 4.91 1.72
N SER A 245 5.05 6.24 1.71
CA SER A 245 5.21 7.10 0.53
C SER A 245 6.68 7.30 0.13
#